data_AF-A0A0Q7Y0D8-F1
#
_entry.id   AF-A0A0Q7Y0D8-F1
#
_cell.length_a   1.000
_cell.length_b   1.000
_cell.length_c   1.000
_cell.angle_alpha   90.00
_cell.angle_beta   90.00
_cell.angle_gamma   90.00
#
_symmetry.space_group_name_H-M   'P 1'
#
loop_
_entity.id
_entity.type
_entity.pdbx_description
1 polymer ?
#
loop_
_entity_poly.entity_id
_entity_poly.type
_entity_poly.pdbx_seq_one_letter_code
_entity_poly.pdbx_strand_id
1 'polypeptide(L)'
;MEQAEIGLIGLGVMGSNLALNIAEKGNKIAVFNRSPEATKKFFAEAGALQGQIIPCETLEEFVAAIRPPRPIIIMIKAGEPVDQQMELLKPYLDAGDIMIDAGNANFRDTIRRFDSLKDSPLTFIGMGVSGGEEGARHGPSIMVGGTEDSWKRVEKVLTSISAKFNGDPCVAWLGNDGAGHFVKTIHNGIEYADMQMIAEIYGILRDGMKLSASEIGQVFGRWNEGRLNSYLIEITEKVLAATDPVTGKPMVDMILDAAGQKGTGKWSVIEAQNLGVAATGIEAAVAGRILSSQKVEREAAEKILGLPQTVAMPSTDGLSFLDDLENALLAAKIGAYAQGFAVMAAASKEYGWNLPMPTIARIWRAGCIIRSQFLDEITSAFTKDPDTANLIVTPAFSKLVQETDGALRRVVSTAVMSGLPVPALSSALAYFDSYRRGRGTANLIQAQRDFFGAHGFDRVDGVDKHHGPWGSGLNA
;
A
#
# COMPACT_ATOMS: atom_id res chain seq x y z
N MET A 1 -38.50 -17.86 2.97
CA MET A 1 -37.17 -17.96 3.60
C MET A 1 -36.67 -16.55 3.85
N GLU A 2 -36.01 -16.29 4.98
CA GLU A 2 -35.36 -14.99 5.19
C GLU A 2 -34.25 -14.81 4.14
N GLN A 3 -34.32 -13.73 3.37
CA GLN A 3 -33.31 -13.39 2.37
C GLN A 3 -32.07 -12.80 3.05
N ALA A 4 -30.91 -12.96 2.41
CA ALA A 4 -29.66 -12.34 2.81
C ALA A 4 -29.65 -10.83 2.55
N GLU A 5 -28.94 -10.09 3.39
CA GLU A 5 -28.72 -8.64 3.26
C GLU A 5 -27.62 -8.32 2.23
N ILE A 6 -26.71 -9.26 1.99
CA ILE A 6 -25.58 -9.11 1.07
C ILE A 6 -25.16 -10.47 0.52
N GLY A 7 -24.63 -10.50 -0.70
CA GLY A 7 -24.01 -11.68 -1.31
C GLY A 7 -22.49 -11.58 -1.38
N LEU A 8 -21.78 -12.72 -1.35
CA LEU A 8 -20.35 -12.80 -1.65
C LEU A 8 -20.04 -13.95 -2.61
N ILE A 9 -19.34 -13.61 -3.69
CA ILE A 9 -18.80 -14.54 -4.69
C ILE A 9 -17.29 -14.67 -4.51
N GLY A 10 -16.82 -15.90 -4.38
CA GLY A 10 -15.39 -16.22 -4.29
C GLY A 10 -14.95 -16.54 -2.87
N LEU A 11 -14.83 -17.84 -2.56
CA LEU A 11 -14.53 -18.35 -1.22
C LEU A 11 -13.06 -18.78 -1.07
N GLY A 12 -12.15 -17.92 -1.56
CA GLY A 12 -10.73 -18.02 -1.20
C GLY A 12 -10.48 -17.52 0.24
N VAL A 13 -9.23 -17.52 0.70
CA VAL A 13 -8.86 -17.12 2.07
C VAL A 13 -9.48 -15.78 2.49
N MET A 14 -9.38 -14.75 1.63
CA MET A 14 -9.97 -13.42 1.93
C MET A 14 -11.50 -13.44 1.93
N GLY A 15 -12.12 -14.09 0.93
CA GLY A 15 -13.58 -14.10 0.79
C GLY A 15 -14.28 -14.89 1.88
N SER A 16 -13.73 -16.04 2.27
CA SER A 16 -14.24 -16.85 3.37
C SER A 16 -14.17 -16.10 4.70
N ASN A 17 -13.03 -15.47 5.01
CA ASN A 17 -12.88 -14.71 6.26
C ASN A 17 -13.79 -13.47 6.30
N LEU A 18 -13.95 -12.77 5.16
CA LEU A 18 -14.87 -11.64 5.07
C LEU A 18 -16.34 -12.09 5.22
N ALA A 19 -16.72 -13.22 4.63
CA ALA A 19 -18.07 -13.77 4.78
C ALA A 19 -18.38 -14.16 6.23
N LEU A 20 -17.42 -14.78 6.94
CA LEU A 20 -17.55 -15.09 8.37
C LEU A 20 -17.66 -13.82 9.22
N ASN A 21 -16.90 -12.78 8.90
CA ASN A 21 -17.00 -11.48 9.58
C ASN A 21 -18.40 -10.88 9.40
N ILE A 22 -18.91 -10.84 8.16
CA ILE A 22 -20.27 -10.35 7.86
C ILE A 22 -21.33 -11.12 8.68
N ALA A 23 -21.26 -12.46 8.68
CA ALA A 23 -22.17 -13.32 9.43
C ALA A 23 -22.08 -13.10 10.95
N GLU A 24 -20.87 -12.98 11.50
CA GLU A 24 -20.61 -12.75 12.93
C GLU A 24 -21.16 -11.41 13.40
N LYS A 25 -21.19 -10.37 12.54
CA LYS A 25 -21.80 -9.08 12.85
C LYS A 25 -23.32 -9.06 12.70
N GLY A 26 -23.94 -10.23 12.50
CA GLY A 26 -25.38 -10.38 12.45
C GLY A 26 -26.01 -10.08 11.08
N ASN A 27 -25.19 -9.88 10.04
CA ASN A 27 -25.70 -9.66 8.69
C ASN A 27 -25.84 -11.02 8.00
N LYS A 28 -27.06 -11.43 7.67
CA LYS A 28 -27.29 -12.67 6.92
C LYS A 28 -26.70 -12.54 5.51
N ILE A 29 -25.89 -13.52 5.10
CA ILE A 29 -25.09 -13.46 3.86
C ILE A 29 -25.36 -14.67 2.97
N ALA A 30 -25.57 -14.43 1.68
CA ALA A 30 -25.55 -15.48 0.66
C ALA A 30 -24.11 -15.67 0.16
N VAL A 31 -23.68 -16.92 -0.04
CA VAL A 31 -22.33 -17.22 -0.53
C VAL A 31 -22.37 -18.13 -1.75
N PHE A 32 -21.53 -17.80 -2.73
CA PHE A 32 -21.37 -18.58 -3.94
C PHE A 32 -19.90 -18.69 -4.34
N ASN A 33 -19.54 -19.83 -4.92
CA ASN A 33 -18.25 -20.03 -5.54
C ASN A 33 -18.42 -20.90 -6.79
N ARG A 34 -17.61 -20.64 -7.83
CA ARG A 34 -17.68 -21.37 -9.11
C ARG A 34 -17.61 -22.90 -8.95
N SER A 35 -16.81 -23.38 -7.99
CA SER A 35 -16.79 -24.79 -7.58
C SER A 35 -17.72 -24.96 -6.38
N PRO A 36 -18.81 -25.75 -6.51
CA PRO A 36 -19.75 -26.01 -5.41
C PRO A 36 -19.09 -26.64 -4.19
N GLU A 37 -18.02 -27.42 -4.37
CA GLU A 37 -17.25 -28.06 -3.30
C GLU A 37 -16.66 -27.03 -2.34
N ALA A 38 -16.20 -25.88 -2.85
CA ALA A 38 -15.69 -24.80 -2.02
C ALA A 38 -16.78 -24.19 -1.14
N THR A 39 -18.00 -24.00 -1.68
CA THR A 39 -19.17 -23.54 -0.91
C THR A 39 -19.56 -24.55 0.17
N LYS A 40 -19.62 -25.84 -0.19
CA LYS A 40 -19.94 -26.93 0.74
C LYS A 40 -18.92 -27.02 1.88
N LYS A 41 -17.63 -26.94 1.54
CA LYS A 41 -16.54 -26.94 2.52
C LYS A 41 -16.63 -25.72 3.45
N PHE A 42 -16.74 -24.52 2.89
CA PHE A 42 -16.87 -23.29 3.67
C PHE A 42 -18.05 -23.34 4.64
N PHE A 43 -19.23 -23.77 4.16
CA PHE A 43 -20.42 -23.87 4.98
C PHE A 43 -20.27 -24.91 6.09
N ALA A 44 -19.65 -26.06 5.82
CA ALA A 44 -19.37 -27.07 6.84
C ALA A 44 -18.41 -26.56 7.93
N GLU A 45 -17.45 -25.71 7.57
CA GLU A 45 -16.45 -25.13 8.48
C GLU A 45 -16.97 -23.88 9.24
N ALA A 46 -18.14 -23.34 8.88
CA ALA A 46 -18.68 -22.09 9.46
C ALA A 46 -19.19 -22.22 10.91
N GLY A 47 -19.32 -23.44 11.44
CA GLY A 47 -19.70 -23.69 12.83
C GLY A 47 -20.99 -22.98 13.25
N ALA A 48 -20.96 -22.25 14.37
CA ALA A 48 -22.12 -21.55 14.91
C ALA A 48 -22.71 -20.46 13.98
N LEU A 49 -21.96 -20.04 12.96
CA LEU A 49 -22.39 -19.01 12.00
C LEU A 49 -23.24 -19.57 10.85
N GLN A 50 -23.41 -20.89 10.75
CA GLN A 50 -24.21 -21.53 9.68
C GLN A 50 -25.62 -20.94 9.57
N GLY A 51 -26.27 -20.60 10.69
CA GLY A 51 -27.62 -20.01 10.69
C GLY A 51 -27.71 -18.62 10.01
N GLN A 52 -26.57 -17.95 9.82
CA GLN A 52 -26.45 -16.64 9.18
C GLN A 52 -25.93 -16.71 7.74
N ILE A 53 -25.67 -17.90 7.22
CA ILE A 53 -25.07 -18.11 5.90
C ILE A 53 -26.04 -18.92 5.04
N ILE A 54 -26.32 -18.42 3.83
CA ILE A 54 -27.10 -19.13 2.81
C ILE A 54 -26.10 -19.64 1.75
N PRO A 55 -25.75 -20.93 1.74
CA PRO A 55 -24.90 -21.50 0.71
C PRO A 55 -25.70 -21.73 -0.58
N CYS A 56 -25.17 -21.27 -1.72
CA CYS A 56 -25.83 -21.41 -3.02
C CYS A 56 -24.94 -22.21 -3.99
N GLU A 57 -25.54 -23.11 -4.77
CA GLU A 57 -24.81 -23.93 -5.75
C GLU A 57 -24.85 -23.34 -7.16
N THR A 58 -25.84 -22.51 -7.45
CA THR A 58 -25.97 -21.80 -8.74
C THR A 58 -26.05 -20.28 -8.57
N LEU A 59 -25.75 -19.54 -9.65
CA LEU A 59 -25.89 -18.08 -9.65
C LEU A 59 -27.34 -17.63 -9.51
N GLU A 60 -28.28 -18.36 -10.12
CA GLU A 60 -29.72 -18.07 -10.01
C GLU A 60 -30.20 -18.19 -8.55
N GLU A 61 -29.84 -19.28 -7.87
CA GLU A 61 -30.11 -19.46 -6.44
C GLU A 61 -29.48 -18.36 -5.59
N PHE A 62 -28.22 -18.01 -5.89
CA PHE A 62 -27.47 -16.98 -5.18
C PHE A 62 -28.14 -15.61 -5.26
N VAL A 63 -28.54 -15.18 -6.46
CA VAL A 63 -29.18 -13.87 -6.66
C VAL A 63 -30.60 -13.86 -6.08
N ALA A 64 -31.35 -14.96 -6.17
CA ALA A 64 -32.67 -15.10 -5.56
C ALA A 64 -32.64 -15.07 -4.00
N ALA A 65 -31.52 -15.52 -3.41
CA ALA A 65 -31.33 -15.54 -1.97
C ALA A 65 -31.07 -14.15 -1.36
N ILE A 66 -30.76 -13.12 -2.15
CA ILE A 66 -30.41 -11.77 -1.68
C ILE A 66 -31.60 -10.83 -1.82
N ARG A 67 -31.87 -10.04 -0.78
CA ARG A 67 -32.95 -9.06 -0.78
C ARG A 67 -32.65 -7.91 -1.78
N PRO A 68 -33.56 -7.56 -2.71
CA PRO A 68 -33.41 -6.40 -3.59
C PRO A 68 -33.52 -5.06 -2.83
N PRO A 69 -32.83 -3.98 -3.26
CA PRO A 69 -31.79 -3.97 -4.29
C PRO A 69 -30.49 -4.63 -3.77
N ARG A 70 -29.94 -5.57 -4.54
CA ARG A 70 -28.98 -6.58 -4.10
C ARG A 70 -27.55 -6.04 -4.11
N PRO A 71 -26.82 -6.05 -2.99
CA PRO A 71 -25.38 -5.84 -2.99
C PRO A 71 -24.63 -7.17 -3.09
N ILE A 72 -23.73 -7.29 -4.08
CA ILE A 72 -22.95 -8.51 -4.34
C ILE A 72 -21.47 -8.19 -4.32
N ILE A 73 -20.75 -8.72 -3.33
CA ILE A 73 -19.30 -8.68 -3.26
C ILE A 73 -18.70 -9.73 -4.20
N ILE A 74 -17.74 -9.32 -5.02
CA ILE A 74 -16.94 -10.17 -5.89
C ILE A 74 -15.51 -10.17 -5.32
N MET A 75 -15.07 -11.31 -4.79
CA MET A 75 -13.77 -11.51 -4.14
C MET A 75 -12.99 -12.63 -4.84
N ILE A 76 -12.67 -12.41 -6.12
CA ILE A 76 -11.94 -13.35 -6.97
C ILE A 76 -10.65 -12.74 -7.51
N LYS A 77 -9.91 -13.50 -8.31
CA LYS A 77 -8.68 -13.03 -8.95
C LYS A 77 -8.98 -11.80 -9.83
N ALA A 78 -8.23 -10.72 -9.64
CA ALA A 78 -8.35 -9.48 -10.39
C ALA A 78 -8.11 -9.68 -11.91
N GLY A 79 -8.61 -8.72 -12.70
CA GLY A 79 -8.57 -8.72 -14.16
C GLY A 79 -9.77 -9.45 -14.78
N GLU A 80 -9.52 -10.15 -15.89
CA GLU A 80 -10.53 -10.82 -16.71
C GLU A 80 -11.56 -11.68 -15.94
N PRO A 81 -11.19 -12.44 -14.88
CA PRO A 81 -12.18 -13.24 -14.14
C PRO A 81 -13.31 -12.40 -13.53
N VAL A 82 -13.03 -11.16 -13.10
CA VAL A 82 -14.06 -10.24 -12.58
C VAL A 82 -14.99 -9.81 -13.71
N ASP A 83 -14.45 -9.46 -14.88
CA ASP A 83 -15.27 -9.06 -16.03
C ASP A 83 -16.20 -10.21 -16.48
N GLN A 84 -15.68 -11.44 -16.55
CA GLN A 84 -16.49 -12.63 -16.85
C GLN A 84 -17.58 -12.84 -15.80
N GLN A 85 -17.27 -12.68 -14.51
CA GLN A 85 -18.25 -12.83 -13.42
C GLN A 85 -19.35 -11.75 -13.48
N MET A 86 -19.02 -10.52 -13.87
CA MET A 86 -19.99 -9.45 -14.09
C MET A 86 -20.96 -9.82 -15.22
N GLU A 87 -20.46 -10.26 -16.38
CA GLU A 87 -21.34 -10.67 -17.50
C GLU A 87 -22.25 -11.84 -17.13
N LEU A 88 -21.77 -12.80 -16.34
CA LEU A 88 -22.58 -13.92 -15.85
C LEU A 88 -23.65 -13.50 -14.84
N LEU A 89 -23.44 -12.42 -14.10
CA LEU A 89 -24.41 -11.90 -13.13
C LEU A 89 -25.53 -11.10 -13.79
N LYS A 90 -25.22 -10.28 -14.80
CA LYS A 90 -26.16 -9.34 -15.43
C LYS A 90 -27.55 -9.92 -15.75
N PRO A 91 -27.69 -11.14 -16.31
CA PRO A 91 -29.01 -11.69 -16.64
C PRO A 91 -29.95 -11.90 -15.44
N TYR A 92 -29.40 -11.92 -14.22
CA TYR A 92 -30.15 -12.17 -12.98
C TYR A 92 -30.40 -10.91 -12.15
N LEU A 93 -29.77 -9.78 -12.50
CA LEU A 93 -29.82 -8.55 -11.72
C LEU A 93 -30.92 -7.60 -12.19
N ASP A 94 -31.52 -6.90 -11.25
CA ASP A 94 -32.57 -5.91 -11.47
C ASP A 94 -32.05 -4.47 -11.32
N ALA A 95 -32.88 -3.51 -11.69
CA ALA A 95 -32.57 -2.09 -11.53
C ALA A 95 -32.19 -1.74 -10.09
N GLY A 96 -31.06 -1.05 -9.95
CA GLY A 96 -30.49 -0.65 -8.67
C GLY A 96 -29.51 -1.66 -8.07
N ASP A 97 -29.44 -2.92 -8.52
CA ASP A 97 -28.49 -3.90 -7.96
C ASP A 97 -27.03 -3.44 -8.10
N ILE A 98 -26.19 -3.84 -7.14
CA ILE A 98 -24.78 -3.41 -7.02
C ILE A 98 -23.84 -4.60 -7.16
N MET A 99 -22.90 -4.51 -8.09
CA MET A 99 -21.71 -5.34 -8.10
C MET A 99 -20.54 -4.61 -7.42
N ILE A 100 -19.89 -5.27 -6.46
CA ILE A 100 -18.83 -4.70 -5.64
C ILE A 100 -17.55 -5.51 -5.85
N ASP A 101 -16.60 -5.01 -6.61
CA ASP A 101 -15.28 -5.66 -6.72
C ASP A 101 -14.46 -5.32 -5.47
N ALA A 102 -14.21 -6.34 -4.65
CA ALA A 102 -13.45 -6.24 -3.40
C ALA A 102 -12.01 -6.79 -3.53
N GLY A 103 -11.61 -7.16 -4.75
CA GLY A 103 -10.28 -7.66 -5.04
C GLY A 103 -9.20 -6.58 -5.01
N ASN A 104 -7.94 -6.99 -5.23
CA ASN A 104 -6.87 -6.03 -5.52
C ASN A 104 -6.87 -5.71 -7.02
N ALA A 105 -7.89 -4.98 -7.48
CA ALA A 105 -8.03 -4.60 -8.88
C ALA A 105 -7.24 -3.33 -9.22
N ASN A 106 -6.87 -3.19 -10.49
CA ASN A 106 -6.36 -1.93 -11.00
C ASN A 106 -7.54 -0.93 -11.08
N PHE A 107 -7.36 0.28 -10.55
CA PHE A 107 -8.41 1.30 -10.54
C PHE A 107 -8.87 1.69 -11.95
N ARG A 108 -8.02 1.58 -12.98
CA ARG A 108 -8.40 1.82 -14.39
C ARG A 108 -9.41 0.80 -14.89
N ASP A 109 -9.29 -0.46 -14.46
CA ASP A 109 -10.32 -1.48 -14.74
C ASP A 109 -11.63 -1.14 -14.04
N THR A 110 -11.56 -0.56 -12.84
CA THR A 110 -12.75 -0.11 -12.11
C THR A 110 -13.45 1.03 -12.84
N ILE A 111 -12.71 2.04 -13.31
CA ILE A 111 -13.25 3.13 -14.13
C ILE A 111 -13.91 2.56 -15.39
N ARG A 112 -13.23 1.66 -16.12
CA ARG A 112 -13.79 1.00 -17.31
C ARG A 112 -15.08 0.22 -17.02
N ARG A 113 -15.13 -0.52 -15.90
CA ARG A 113 -16.31 -1.30 -15.47
C ARG A 113 -17.46 -0.39 -15.05
N PHE A 114 -17.14 0.73 -14.42
CA PHE A 114 -18.11 1.75 -14.08
C PHE A 114 -18.70 2.39 -15.34
N ASP A 115 -17.85 2.71 -16.32
CA ASP A 115 -18.26 3.28 -17.60
C ASP A 115 -19.11 2.31 -18.44
N SER A 116 -18.79 1.01 -18.44
CA SER A 116 -19.56 0.01 -19.21
C SER A 116 -20.97 -0.23 -18.66
N LEU A 117 -21.28 0.28 -17.47
CA LEU A 117 -22.60 0.20 -16.84
C LEU A 117 -23.39 1.51 -16.89
N LYS A 118 -22.87 2.58 -17.51
CA LYS A 118 -23.52 3.91 -17.54
C LYS A 118 -24.93 3.90 -18.13
N ASP A 119 -25.17 3.08 -19.16
CA ASP A 119 -26.48 2.93 -19.81
C ASP A 119 -27.30 1.75 -19.25
N SER A 120 -26.82 1.14 -18.16
CA SER A 120 -27.47 0.04 -17.44
C SER A 120 -28.17 0.57 -16.19
N PRO A 121 -29.25 -0.08 -15.71
CA PRO A 121 -29.84 0.28 -14.42
C PRO A 121 -29.04 -0.29 -13.23
N LEU A 122 -27.90 -0.94 -13.48
CA LEU A 122 -26.98 -1.49 -12.48
C LEU A 122 -25.96 -0.44 -12.03
N THR A 123 -25.38 -0.64 -10.86
CA THR A 123 -24.26 0.19 -10.38
C THR A 123 -23.05 -0.66 -9.97
N PHE A 124 -21.93 0.00 -9.74
CA PHE A 124 -20.66 -0.63 -9.42
C PHE A 124 -19.95 0.07 -8.26
N ILE A 125 -19.26 -0.71 -7.44
CA ILE A 125 -18.35 -0.23 -6.40
C ILE A 125 -16.99 -0.90 -6.59
N GLY A 126 -15.92 -0.10 -6.63
CA GLY A 126 -14.56 -0.58 -6.45
C GLY A 126 -14.14 -0.41 -4.99
N MET A 127 -13.90 -1.51 -4.28
CA MET A 127 -13.69 -1.51 -2.84
C MET A 127 -12.33 -2.13 -2.47
N GLY A 128 -11.40 -1.28 -2.05
CA GLY A 128 -10.15 -1.77 -1.47
C GLY A 128 -10.34 -2.35 -0.07
N VAL A 129 -9.90 -3.59 0.16
CA VAL A 129 -9.93 -4.24 1.50
C VAL A 129 -8.51 -4.56 1.98
N SER A 130 -8.08 -4.02 3.13
CA SER A 130 -6.74 -4.25 3.70
C SER A 130 -6.80 -4.84 5.10
N GLY A 131 -5.86 -5.73 5.43
CA GLY A 131 -5.76 -6.38 6.74
C GLY A 131 -5.28 -7.83 6.72
N GLY A 132 -5.08 -8.42 5.54
CA GLY A 132 -4.73 -9.82 5.41
C GLY A 132 -5.87 -10.74 5.85
N GLU A 133 -5.53 -12.01 6.10
CA GLU A 133 -6.49 -13.03 6.51
C GLU A 133 -7.18 -12.69 7.83
N GLU A 134 -6.38 -12.40 8.86
CA GLU A 134 -6.85 -12.04 10.20
C GLU A 134 -7.69 -10.75 10.18
N GLY A 135 -7.23 -9.72 9.45
CA GLY A 135 -7.97 -8.47 9.32
C GLY A 135 -9.30 -8.67 8.60
N ALA A 136 -9.37 -9.48 7.53
CA ALA A 136 -10.65 -9.78 6.89
C ALA A 136 -11.65 -10.44 7.85
N ARG A 137 -11.16 -11.29 8.76
CA ARG A 137 -11.98 -12.02 9.73
C ARG A 137 -12.50 -11.14 10.88
N HIS A 138 -11.68 -10.21 11.37
CA HIS A 138 -11.96 -9.50 12.64
C HIS A 138 -12.20 -8.00 12.48
N GLY A 139 -11.84 -7.41 11.35
CA GLY A 139 -11.99 -5.99 11.09
C GLY A 139 -10.95 -5.46 10.11
N PRO A 140 -11.25 -5.38 8.80
CA PRO A 140 -10.33 -4.80 7.84
C PRO A 140 -10.51 -3.27 7.77
N SER A 141 -9.56 -2.61 7.12
CA SER A 141 -9.77 -1.27 6.57
C SER A 141 -10.43 -1.37 5.19
N ILE A 142 -11.48 -0.60 4.95
CA ILE A 142 -12.30 -0.66 3.74
C ILE A 142 -12.35 0.71 3.05
N MET A 143 -11.95 0.75 1.78
CA MET A 143 -11.73 1.94 0.98
C MET A 143 -12.69 1.94 -0.21
N VAL A 144 -13.80 2.68 -0.13
CA VAL A 144 -14.90 2.57 -1.10
C VAL A 144 -14.83 3.65 -2.17
N GLY A 145 -14.85 3.23 -3.45
CA GLY A 145 -15.06 4.09 -4.61
C GLY A 145 -16.33 3.71 -5.36
N GLY A 146 -17.05 4.69 -5.89
CA GLY A 146 -18.34 4.53 -6.58
C GLY A 146 -19.25 5.73 -6.33
N THR A 147 -20.52 5.69 -6.74
CA THR A 147 -21.43 6.80 -6.39
C THR A 147 -21.71 6.84 -4.89
N GLU A 148 -21.93 8.03 -4.34
CA GLU A 148 -22.32 8.22 -2.93
C GLU A 148 -23.62 7.45 -2.60
N ASP A 149 -24.57 7.40 -3.53
CA ASP A 149 -25.83 6.65 -3.38
C ASP A 149 -25.60 5.13 -3.31
N SER A 150 -24.60 4.62 -4.03
CA SER A 150 -24.22 3.20 -3.94
C SER A 150 -23.56 2.91 -2.60
N TRP A 151 -22.71 3.81 -2.11
CA TRP A 151 -22.10 3.73 -0.79
C TRP A 151 -23.14 3.67 0.35
N LYS A 152 -24.10 4.60 0.37
CA LYS A 152 -25.15 4.68 1.42
C LYS A 152 -25.91 3.37 1.61
N ARG A 153 -26.06 2.57 0.55
CA ARG A 153 -26.77 1.28 0.60
C ARG A 153 -25.96 0.16 1.24
N VAL A 154 -24.64 0.23 1.20
CA VAL A 154 -23.75 -0.79 1.77
C VAL A 154 -23.06 -0.34 3.05
N GLU A 155 -23.12 0.96 3.38
CA GLU A 155 -22.45 1.59 4.51
C GLU A 155 -22.68 0.86 5.83
N LYS A 156 -23.92 0.49 6.16
CA LYS A 156 -24.25 -0.17 7.43
C LYS A 156 -23.50 -1.50 7.57
N VAL A 157 -23.52 -2.34 6.53
CA VAL A 157 -22.86 -3.65 6.53
C VAL A 157 -21.35 -3.45 6.61
N LEU A 158 -20.79 -2.61 5.73
CA LEU A 158 -19.34 -2.38 5.66
C LEU A 158 -18.79 -1.74 6.95
N THR A 159 -19.54 -0.84 7.58
CA THR A 159 -19.20 -0.25 8.89
C THR A 159 -19.19 -1.30 9.99
N SER A 160 -20.18 -2.21 10.01
CA SER A 160 -20.28 -3.23 11.05
C SER A 160 -19.10 -4.21 11.05
N ILE A 161 -18.53 -4.50 9.87
CA ILE A 161 -17.44 -5.46 9.70
C ILE A 161 -16.05 -4.83 9.74
N SER A 162 -15.93 -3.51 9.58
CA SER A 162 -14.63 -2.81 9.59
C SER A 162 -13.96 -2.84 10.97
N ALA A 163 -12.64 -2.69 10.98
CA ALA A 163 -11.90 -2.39 12.20
C ALA A 163 -12.42 -1.09 12.84
N LYS A 164 -12.20 -0.93 14.14
CA LYS A 164 -12.50 0.31 14.86
C LYS A 164 -11.26 0.81 15.58
N PHE A 165 -10.99 2.10 15.47
CA PHE A 165 -9.94 2.78 16.21
C PHE A 165 -10.58 3.82 17.14
N ASN A 166 -10.46 3.64 18.46
CA ASN A 166 -11.13 4.48 19.46
C ASN A 166 -12.65 4.65 19.22
N GLY A 167 -13.31 3.61 18.70
CA GLY A 167 -14.72 3.63 18.35
C GLY A 167 -15.02 4.05 16.92
N ASP A 168 -14.11 4.76 16.23
CA ASP A 168 -14.29 5.19 14.85
C ASP A 168 -14.09 4.02 13.87
N PRO A 169 -15.01 3.78 12.93
CA PRO A 169 -14.88 2.70 11.96
C PRO A 169 -13.83 3.04 10.88
N CYS A 170 -13.03 2.04 10.53
CA CYS A 170 -12.02 2.08 9.47
C CYS A 170 -12.63 1.78 8.09
N VAL A 171 -13.73 2.47 7.77
CA VAL A 171 -14.34 2.47 6.45
C VAL A 171 -14.78 3.89 6.07
N ALA A 172 -14.70 4.20 4.78
CA ALA A 172 -15.26 5.43 4.23
C ALA A 172 -15.49 5.32 2.72
N TRP A 173 -16.41 6.16 2.23
CA TRP A 173 -16.46 6.56 0.83
C TRP A 173 -15.38 7.60 0.55
N LEU A 174 -14.59 7.35 -0.49
CA LEU A 174 -13.38 8.12 -0.80
C LEU A 174 -13.49 8.95 -2.08
N GLY A 175 -14.50 8.67 -2.91
CA GLY A 175 -14.71 9.36 -4.18
C GLY A 175 -15.45 8.48 -5.18
N ASN A 176 -15.66 9.01 -6.37
CA ASN A 176 -16.34 8.29 -7.45
C ASN A 176 -15.48 7.17 -8.06
N ASP A 177 -16.14 6.30 -8.84
CA ASP A 177 -15.52 5.29 -9.70
C ASP A 177 -14.37 4.46 -9.04
N GLY A 178 -13.15 4.56 -9.56
CA GLY A 178 -11.95 3.84 -9.15
C GLY A 178 -11.25 4.39 -7.91
N ALA A 179 -11.74 5.46 -7.27
CA ALA A 179 -11.08 6.11 -6.14
C ALA A 179 -10.69 5.12 -5.01
N GLY A 180 -11.58 4.21 -4.63
CA GLY A 180 -11.34 3.21 -3.59
C GLY A 180 -10.18 2.26 -3.91
N HIS A 181 -10.14 1.72 -5.14
CA HIS A 181 -9.04 0.87 -5.60
C HIS A 181 -7.73 1.64 -5.80
N PHE A 182 -7.81 2.93 -6.19
CA PHE A 182 -6.62 3.77 -6.29
C PHE A 182 -5.98 4.00 -4.92
N VAL A 183 -6.78 4.42 -3.92
CA VAL A 183 -6.29 4.61 -2.55
C VAL A 183 -5.70 3.32 -2.00
N LYS A 184 -6.32 2.17 -2.27
CA LYS A 184 -5.77 0.86 -1.90
C LYS A 184 -4.45 0.52 -2.60
N THR A 185 -4.32 0.91 -3.87
CA THR A 185 -3.08 0.74 -4.63
C THR A 185 -1.95 1.50 -3.93
N ILE A 186 -2.17 2.79 -3.63
CA ILE A 186 -1.16 3.61 -2.93
C ILE A 186 -0.88 3.12 -1.51
N HIS A 187 -1.89 2.65 -0.77
CA HIS A 187 -1.67 1.95 0.52
C HIS A 187 -0.64 0.82 0.36
N ASN A 188 -0.78 -0.04 -0.67
CA ASN A 188 0.18 -1.12 -0.90
C ASN A 188 1.56 -0.61 -1.38
N GLY A 189 1.61 0.52 -2.07
CA GLY A 189 2.88 1.19 -2.38
C GLY A 189 3.63 1.61 -1.11
N ILE A 190 2.94 2.25 -0.17
CA ILE A 190 3.49 2.64 1.14
C ILE A 190 3.89 1.39 1.93
N GLU A 191 3.06 0.34 1.94
CA GLU A 191 3.38 -0.96 2.56
C GLU A 191 4.69 -1.54 2.01
N TYR A 192 4.93 -1.46 0.71
CA TYR A 192 6.16 -1.95 0.09
C TYR A 192 7.37 -1.16 0.57
N ALA A 193 7.26 0.16 0.64
CA ALA A 193 8.32 1.03 1.15
C ALA A 193 8.64 0.73 2.63
N ASP A 194 7.61 0.64 3.49
CA ASP A 194 7.78 0.29 4.91
C ASP A 194 8.49 -1.05 5.08
N MET A 195 8.03 -2.10 4.38
CA MET A 195 8.65 -3.43 4.44
C MET A 195 10.11 -3.40 3.96
N GLN A 196 10.40 -2.66 2.89
CA GLN A 196 11.75 -2.55 2.35
C GLN A 196 12.68 -1.82 3.32
N MET A 197 12.23 -0.72 3.95
CA MET A 197 13.03 0.02 4.93
C MET A 197 13.29 -0.81 6.18
N ILE A 198 12.31 -1.58 6.67
CA ILE A 198 12.51 -2.53 7.77
C ILE A 198 13.53 -3.61 7.39
N ALA A 199 13.43 -4.15 6.17
CA ALA A 199 14.38 -5.15 5.66
C ALA A 199 15.81 -4.61 5.51
N GLU A 200 15.96 -3.33 5.14
CA GLU A 200 17.26 -2.65 5.06
C GLU A 200 17.89 -2.49 6.45
N ILE A 201 17.12 -2.08 7.45
CA ILE A 201 17.59 -2.02 8.85
C ILE A 201 17.97 -3.42 9.36
N TYR A 202 17.16 -4.43 9.07
CA TYR A 202 17.51 -5.83 9.36
C TYR A 202 18.83 -6.24 8.70
N GLY A 203 19.04 -5.88 7.43
CA GLY A 203 20.30 -6.13 6.71
C GLY A 203 21.50 -5.47 7.37
N ILE A 204 21.35 -4.23 7.85
CA ILE A 204 22.42 -3.53 8.58
C ILE A 204 22.76 -4.26 9.90
N LEU A 205 21.73 -4.65 10.66
CA LEU A 205 21.91 -5.32 11.95
C LEU A 205 22.55 -6.73 11.78
N ARG A 206 22.09 -7.49 10.78
CA ARG A 206 22.61 -8.84 10.48
C ARG A 206 23.99 -8.81 9.83
N ASP A 207 24.13 -8.08 8.72
CA ASP A 207 25.34 -8.17 7.89
C ASP A 207 26.42 -7.20 8.33
N GLY A 208 26.04 -6.02 8.84
CA GLY A 208 26.96 -5.04 9.38
C GLY A 208 27.36 -5.35 10.81
N MET A 209 26.37 -5.47 11.70
CA MET A 209 26.58 -5.59 13.15
C MET A 209 26.65 -7.04 13.64
N LYS A 210 26.42 -8.02 12.76
CA LYS A 210 26.54 -9.46 13.05
C LYS A 210 25.63 -9.95 14.18
N LEU A 211 24.50 -9.29 14.39
CA LEU A 211 23.50 -9.73 15.36
C LEU A 211 22.74 -10.95 14.84
N SER A 212 22.36 -11.84 15.75
CA SER A 212 21.50 -12.98 15.46
C SER A 212 20.04 -12.56 15.23
N ALA A 213 19.25 -13.39 14.55
CA ALA A 213 17.83 -13.11 14.31
C ALA A 213 17.06 -12.79 15.61
N SER A 214 17.32 -13.53 16.70
CA SER A 214 16.69 -13.30 18.00
C SER A 214 17.05 -11.94 18.61
N GLU A 215 18.33 -11.55 18.56
CA GLU A 215 18.77 -10.23 19.04
C GLU A 215 18.14 -9.10 18.22
N ILE A 216 18.04 -9.27 16.90
CA ILE A 216 17.39 -8.29 16.02
C ILE A 216 15.89 -8.22 16.34
N GLY A 217 15.24 -9.36 16.59
CA GLY A 217 13.84 -9.42 17.01
C GLY A 217 13.59 -8.59 18.27
N GLN A 218 14.47 -8.70 19.28
CA GLN A 218 14.38 -7.91 20.51
C GLN A 218 14.55 -6.40 20.26
N VAL A 219 15.40 -6.00 19.31
CA VAL A 219 15.54 -4.58 18.92
C VAL A 219 14.22 -4.05 18.37
N PHE A 220 13.62 -4.75 17.40
CA PHE A 220 12.32 -4.34 16.83
C PHE A 220 11.19 -4.38 17.86
N GLY A 221 11.19 -5.36 18.78
CA GLY A 221 10.24 -5.43 19.88
C GLY A 221 10.29 -4.17 20.76
N ARG A 222 11.49 -3.72 21.16
CA ARG A 222 11.65 -2.46 21.91
C ARG A 222 11.18 -1.24 21.12
N TRP A 223 11.50 -1.15 19.84
CA TRP A 223 11.03 -0.04 19.00
C TRP A 223 9.50 -0.02 18.84
N ASN A 224 8.86 -1.19 18.89
CA ASN A 224 7.40 -1.29 18.82
C ASN A 224 6.70 -0.74 20.07
N GLU A 225 7.38 -0.65 21.21
CA GLU A 225 6.87 0.01 22.42
C GLU A 225 6.99 1.54 22.35
N GLY A 226 7.76 2.06 21.39
CA GLY A 226 8.06 3.47 21.22
C GLY A 226 7.42 4.08 19.98
N ARG A 227 8.13 5.04 19.37
CA ARG A 227 7.66 5.87 18.22
C ARG A 227 7.41 5.10 16.93
N LEU A 228 7.94 3.89 16.79
CA LEU A 228 7.72 3.03 15.63
C LEU A 228 6.55 2.03 15.80
N ASN A 229 5.76 2.12 16.88
CA ASN A 229 4.61 1.25 17.13
C ASN A 229 3.74 1.08 15.87
N SER A 230 3.77 -0.12 15.32
CA SER A 230 3.06 -0.47 14.09
C SER A 230 2.99 -1.97 13.89
N TYR A 231 1.99 -2.42 13.13
CA TYR A 231 1.84 -3.84 12.85
C TYR A 231 3.04 -4.46 12.15
N LEU A 232 3.66 -3.74 11.20
CA LEU A 232 4.83 -4.27 10.47
C LEU A 232 6.03 -4.49 11.41
N ILE A 233 6.26 -3.60 12.39
CA ILE A 233 7.33 -3.76 13.38
C ILE A 233 7.02 -4.92 14.33
N GLU A 234 5.76 -5.02 14.80
CA GLU A 234 5.28 -6.12 15.63
C GLU A 234 5.50 -7.49 14.97
N ILE A 235 5.11 -7.65 13.70
CA ILE A 235 5.31 -8.92 13.01
C ILE A 235 6.78 -9.18 12.70
N THR A 236 7.60 -8.15 12.51
CA THR A 236 9.05 -8.32 12.32
C THR A 236 9.70 -8.97 13.54
N GLU A 237 9.37 -8.52 14.76
CA GLU A 237 9.79 -9.20 16.00
C GLU A 237 9.35 -10.67 15.99
N LYS A 238 8.06 -10.93 15.73
CA LYS A 238 7.49 -12.29 15.78
C LYS A 238 8.14 -13.24 14.76
N VAL A 239 8.38 -12.80 13.53
CA VAL A 239 8.98 -13.68 12.49
C VAL A 239 10.46 -13.92 12.73
N LEU A 240 11.18 -12.97 13.35
CA LEU A 240 12.59 -13.14 13.71
C LEU A 240 12.77 -14.08 14.92
N ALA A 241 11.77 -14.19 15.78
CA ALA A 241 11.74 -15.14 16.89
C ALA A 241 11.31 -16.56 16.48
N ALA A 242 10.77 -16.73 15.26
CA ALA A 242 10.25 -18.02 14.80
C ALA A 242 11.38 -19.00 14.47
N THR A 243 11.25 -20.24 14.94
CA THR A 243 12.20 -21.34 14.69
C THR A 243 11.66 -22.25 13.57
N ASP A 244 12.55 -22.65 12.66
CA ASP A 244 12.25 -23.66 11.66
C ASP A 244 12.09 -25.04 12.34
N PRO A 245 10.93 -25.71 12.23
CA PRO A 245 10.71 -27.02 12.84
C PRO A 245 11.58 -28.14 12.25
N VAL A 246 12.18 -27.94 11.07
CA VAL A 246 13.02 -28.94 10.41
C VAL A 246 14.47 -28.87 10.90
N THR A 247 15.08 -27.68 10.87
CA THR A 247 16.51 -27.50 11.18
C THR A 247 16.78 -26.97 12.58
N GLY A 248 15.77 -26.44 13.29
CA GLY A 248 15.94 -25.78 14.58
C GLY A 248 16.62 -24.41 14.51
N LYS A 249 16.92 -23.91 13.30
CA LYS A 249 17.50 -22.57 13.07
C LYS A 249 16.41 -21.49 13.02
N PRO A 250 16.76 -20.20 13.13
CA PRO A 250 15.79 -19.14 12.87
C PRO A 250 15.14 -19.30 11.49
N MET A 251 13.81 -19.25 11.43
CA MET A 251 13.05 -19.48 10.20
C MET A 251 13.43 -18.49 9.11
N VAL A 252 13.70 -17.23 9.49
CA VAL A 252 14.10 -16.17 8.55
C VAL A 252 15.38 -16.52 7.76
N ASP A 253 16.30 -17.27 8.37
CA ASP A 253 17.57 -17.67 7.73
C ASP A 253 17.38 -18.83 6.74
N MET A 254 16.25 -19.54 6.85
CA MET A 254 15.89 -20.67 5.98
C MET A 254 15.04 -20.24 4.78
N ILE A 255 14.56 -18.98 4.76
CA ILE A 255 13.73 -18.43 3.67
C ILE A 255 14.63 -17.98 2.50
N LEU A 256 14.27 -18.39 1.28
CA LEU A 256 14.91 -17.89 0.07
C LEU A 256 14.67 -16.38 -0.10
N ASP A 257 15.74 -15.62 -0.33
CA ASP A 257 15.75 -14.16 -0.51
C ASP A 257 15.25 -13.74 -1.92
N ALA A 258 14.06 -14.20 -2.31
CA ALA A 258 13.41 -13.90 -3.58
C ALA A 258 11.98 -13.41 -3.35
N ALA A 259 11.80 -12.10 -3.21
CA ALA A 259 10.52 -11.51 -2.85
C ALA A 259 9.54 -11.50 -4.04
N GLY A 260 8.41 -12.18 -3.88
CA GLY A 260 7.29 -12.10 -4.81
C GLY A 260 6.54 -10.76 -4.73
N GLN A 261 5.76 -10.47 -5.77
CA GLN A 261 4.80 -9.37 -5.79
C GLN A 261 3.55 -9.71 -6.60
N LYS A 262 2.41 -9.11 -6.24
CA LYS A 262 1.10 -9.35 -6.90
C LYS A 262 0.67 -8.21 -7.83
N GLY A 263 1.53 -7.24 -8.09
CA GLY A 263 1.30 -6.16 -9.06
C GLY A 263 0.91 -4.79 -8.47
N THR A 264 0.27 -4.73 -7.30
CA THR A 264 -0.21 -3.46 -6.71
C THR A 264 0.91 -2.46 -6.39
N GLY A 265 2.05 -2.93 -5.87
CA GLY A 265 3.23 -2.08 -5.66
C GLY A 265 3.75 -1.50 -6.98
N LYS A 266 3.85 -2.32 -8.03
CA LYS A 266 4.23 -1.88 -9.39
C LYS A 266 3.25 -0.84 -9.96
N TRP A 267 1.94 -1.04 -9.79
CA TRP A 267 0.94 -0.07 -10.25
C TRP A 267 1.09 1.28 -9.54
N SER A 268 1.42 1.29 -8.25
CA SER A 268 1.67 2.55 -7.51
C SER A 268 2.79 3.36 -8.15
N VAL A 269 3.89 2.69 -8.54
CA VAL A 269 5.04 3.33 -9.20
C VAL A 269 4.66 3.85 -10.58
N ILE A 270 3.97 3.03 -11.39
CA ILE A 270 3.55 3.42 -12.74
C ILE A 270 2.65 4.66 -12.69
N GLU A 271 1.67 4.68 -11.78
CA GLU A 271 0.75 5.81 -11.69
C GLU A 271 1.41 7.07 -11.11
N ALA A 272 2.34 6.93 -10.15
CA ALA A 272 3.13 8.07 -9.69
C ALA A 272 3.87 8.75 -10.85
N GLN A 273 4.50 7.95 -11.71
CA GLN A 273 5.22 8.44 -12.90
C GLN A 273 4.27 9.06 -13.94
N ASN A 274 3.11 8.44 -14.21
CA ASN A 274 2.09 8.99 -15.10
C ASN A 274 1.59 10.36 -14.61
N LEU A 275 1.46 10.54 -13.30
CA LEU A 275 1.02 11.77 -12.66
C LEU A 275 2.15 12.81 -12.46
N GLY A 276 3.38 12.48 -12.86
CA GLY A 276 4.54 13.36 -12.68
C GLY A 276 4.95 13.56 -11.22
N VAL A 277 4.67 12.59 -10.34
CA VAL A 277 5.00 12.64 -8.92
C VAL A 277 6.14 11.66 -8.61
N ALA A 278 7.21 12.16 -7.97
CA ALA A 278 8.35 11.34 -7.58
C ALA A 278 8.05 10.53 -6.30
N ALA A 279 7.68 9.26 -6.45
CA ALA A 279 7.42 8.33 -5.34
C ALA A 279 8.64 7.42 -5.08
N THR A 280 9.79 8.05 -4.91
CA THR A 280 11.11 7.41 -4.99
C THR A 280 11.33 6.29 -3.95
N GLY A 281 10.71 6.37 -2.78
CA GLY A 281 10.80 5.32 -1.76
C GLY A 281 10.01 4.06 -2.16
N ILE A 282 8.84 4.24 -2.77
CA ILE A 282 8.00 3.16 -3.30
C ILE A 282 8.68 2.53 -4.52
N GLU A 283 9.26 3.36 -5.39
CA GLU A 283 10.07 2.92 -6.55
C GLU A 283 11.24 2.02 -6.12
N ALA A 284 12.03 2.48 -5.14
CA ALA A 284 13.14 1.72 -4.60
C ALA A 284 12.69 0.36 -4.03
N ALA A 285 11.54 0.32 -3.34
CA ALA A 285 11.00 -0.93 -2.81
C ALA A 285 10.53 -1.92 -3.89
N VAL A 286 9.93 -1.43 -4.99
CA VAL A 286 9.58 -2.29 -6.12
C VAL A 286 10.84 -2.82 -6.81
N ALA A 287 11.85 -1.97 -7.03
CA ALA A 287 13.13 -2.38 -7.60
C ALA A 287 13.85 -3.41 -6.71
N GLY A 288 13.87 -3.21 -5.39
CA GLY A 288 14.46 -4.15 -4.43
C GLY A 288 13.89 -5.56 -4.54
N ARG A 289 12.56 -5.68 -4.71
CA ARG A 289 11.91 -6.99 -4.93
C ARG A 289 12.33 -7.64 -6.24
N ILE A 290 12.40 -6.85 -7.33
CA ILE A 290 12.84 -7.35 -8.64
C ILE A 290 14.28 -7.87 -8.56
N LEU A 291 15.19 -7.08 -7.99
CA LEU A 291 16.60 -7.48 -7.79
C LEU A 291 16.70 -8.75 -6.93
N SER A 292 15.92 -8.85 -5.85
CA SER A 292 15.92 -10.06 -5.01
C SER A 292 15.53 -11.32 -5.80
N SER A 293 14.59 -11.20 -6.75
CA SER A 293 14.13 -12.32 -7.57
C SER A 293 15.17 -12.78 -8.61
N GLN A 294 16.14 -11.94 -8.95
CA GLN A 294 17.26 -12.28 -9.85
C GLN A 294 18.37 -13.05 -9.12
N LYS A 295 18.01 -14.05 -8.30
CA LYS A 295 18.93 -14.74 -7.38
C LYS A 295 20.16 -15.32 -8.07
N VAL A 296 19.97 -16.07 -9.16
CA VAL A 296 21.07 -16.71 -9.92
C VAL A 296 22.02 -15.67 -10.50
N GLU A 297 21.49 -14.56 -11.03
CA GLU A 297 22.30 -13.47 -11.57
C GLU A 297 23.10 -12.76 -10.47
N ARG A 298 22.50 -12.53 -9.29
CA ARG A 298 23.19 -11.94 -8.13
C ARG A 298 24.32 -12.81 -7.62
N GLU A 299 24.12 -14.11 -7.49
CA GLU A 299 25.17 -15.05 -7.07
C GLU A 299 26.32 -15.13 -8.09
N ALA A 300 26.00 -15.05 -9.39
CA ALA A 300 27.02 -14.98 -10.43
C ALA A 300 27.80 -13.65 -10.38
N ALA A 301 27.10 -12.53 -10.17
CA ALA A 301 27.70 -11.22 -10.04
C ALA A 301 28.62 -11.12 -8.81
N GLU A 302 28.22 -11.66 -7.65
CA GLU A 302 29.03 -11.67 -6.45
C GLU A 302 30.37 -12.41 -6.66
N LYS A 303 30.35 -13.55 -7.37
CA LYS A 303 31.59 -14.30 -7.70
C LYS A 303 32.55 -13.50 -8.58
N ILE A 304 32.03 -12.58 -9.41
CA ILE A 304 32.82 -11.78 -10.36
C ILE A 304 33.30 -10.48 -9.71
N LEU A 305 32.41 -9.77 -9.02
CA LEU A 305 32.64 -8.43 -8.47
C LEU A 305 33.25 -8.49 -7.07
N GLY A 306 33.03 -9.59 -6.33
CA GLY A 306 33.26 -9.66 -4.90
C GLY A 306 32.28 -8.80 -4.11
N LEU A 307 32.39 -8.88 -2.78
CA LEU A 307 31.77 -7.91 -1.88
C LEU A 307 32.77 -6.78 -1.59
N PRO A 308 32.31 -5.52 -1.47
CA PRO A 308 33.18 -4.41 -1.13
C PRO A 308 33.86 -4.62 0.23
N GLN A 309 35.04 -4.02 0.42
CA GLN A 309 35.70 -4.04 1.72
C GLN A 309 34.82 -3.32 2.74
N THR A 310 34.41 -4.03 3.78
CA THR A 310 33.53 -3.48 4.81
C THR A 310 34.32 -2.55 5.73
N VAL A 311 33.85 -1.31 5.87
CA VAL A 311 34.28 -0.46 6.99
C VAL A 311 33.60 -0.98 8.26
N ALA A 312 34.36 -1.05 9.35
CA ALA A 312 33.84 -1.48 10.64
C ALA A 312 32.63 -0.63 11.03
N MET A 313 31.52 -1.29 11.39
CA MET A 313 30.34 -0.60 11.90
C MET A 313 30.66 0.09 13.23
N PRO A 314 30.03 1.23 13.54
CA PRO A 314 30.13 1.85 14.87
C PRO A 314 29.80 0.82 15.97
N SER A 315 30.59 0.81 17.05
CA SER A 315 30.33 -0.07 18.20
C SER A 315 28.95 0.22 18.81
N THR A 316 28.29 -0.84 19.27
CA THR A 316 27.05 -0.80 20.06
C THR A 316 27.27 -0.38 21.52
N ASP A 317 28.52 -0.22 21.96
CA ASP A 317 28.87 0.02 23.37
C ASP A 317 28.44 1.40 23.91
N GLY A 318 27.74 2.18 23.08
CA GLY A 318 26.84 3.25 23.50
C GLY A 318 25.69 3.34 22.51
N LEU A 319 24.46 3.30 23.00
CA LEU A 319 23.14 3.27 22.32
C LEU A 319 22.97 4.14 21.04
N SER A 320 23.89 5.06 20.79
CA SER A 320 23.92 6.00 19.66
C SER A 320 23.57 5.43 18.27
N PHE A 321 24.08 4.26 17.87
CA PHE A 321 23.83 3.78 16.51
C PHE A 321 22.51 2.99 16.35
N LEU A 322 22.04 2.31 17.40
CA LEU A 322 20.70 1.71 17.38
C LEU A 322 19.62 2.81 17.39
N ASP A 323 19.83 3.87 18.16
CA ASP A 323 18.97 5.05 18.15
C ASP A 323 18.99 5.74 16.77
N ASP A 324 20.15 5.78 16.10
CA ASP A 324 20.25 6.28 14.74
C ASP A 324 19.47 5.42 13.75
N LEU A 325 19.50 4.09 13.87
CA LEU A 325 18.73 3.18 13.03
C LEU A 325 17.22 3.36 13.23
N GLU A 326 16.77 3.51 14.48
CA GLU A 326 15.37 3.78 14.81
C GLU A 326 14.90 5.09 14.17
N ASN A 327 15.66 6.17 14.37
CA ASN A 327 15.32 7.49 13.85
C ASN A 327 15.44 7.55 12.32
N ALA A 328 16.41 6.86 11.72
CA ALA A 328 16.53 6.73 10.27
C ALA A 328 15.30 6.02 9.67
N LEU A 329 14.83 4.94 10.30
CA LEU A 329 13.62 4.24 9.88
C LEU A 329 12.40 5.16 9.99
N LEU A 330 12.24 5.89 11.11
CA LEU A 330 11.15 6.86 11.25
C LEU A 330 11.19 7.95 10.17
N ALA A 331 12.36 8.56 9.93
CA ALA A 331 12.55 9.56 8.89
C ALA A 331 12.16 9.02 7.51
N ALA A 332 12.63 7.82 7.17
CA ALA A 332 12.37 7.23 5.86
C ALA A 332 10.87 6.89 5.68
N LYS A 333 10.20 6.39 6.73
CA LYS A 333 8.74 6.19 6.74
C LYS A 333 8.01 7.50 6.50
N ILE A 334 8.38 8.60 7.17
CA ILE A 334 7.79 9.92 6.90
C ILE A 334 7.88 10.29 5.41
N GLY A 335 9.03 10.06 4.79
CA GLY A 335 9.24 10.30 3.36
C GLY A 335 8.30 9.46 2.48
N ALA A 336 8.17 8.16 2.75
CA ALA A 336 7.29 7.26 1.99
C ALA A 336 5.81 7.67 2.07
N TYR A 337 5.32 8.04 3.27
CA TYR A 337 3.95 8.50 3.44
C TYR A 337 3.72 9.84 2.74
N ALA A 338 4.64 10.80 2.88
CA ALA A 338 4.53 12.08 2.21
C ALA A 338 4.45 11.94 0.68
N GLN A 339 5.27 11.06 0.11
CA GLN A 339 5.22 10.73 -1.31
C GLN A 339 3.90 10.06 -1.71
N GLY A 340 3.42 9.08 -0.95
CA GLY A 340 2.14 8.42 -1.23
C GLY A 340 0.95 9.38 -1.20
N PHE A 341 0.89 10.26 -0.20
CA PHE A 341 -0.16 11.29 -0.14
C PHE A 341 -0.04 12.32 -1.26
N ALA A 342 1.17 12.69 -1.69
CA ALA A 342 1.36 13.54 -2.86
C ALA A 342 0.84 12.88 -4.15
N VAL A 343 1.05 11.58 -4.33
CA VAL A 343 0.48 10.81 -5.46
C VAL A 343 -1.06 10.83 -5.40
N MET A 344 -1.65 10.64 -4.22
CA MET A 344 -3.10 10.73 -4.05
C MET A 344 -3.63 12.14 -4.33
N ALA A 345 -2.92 13.19 -3.92
CA ALA A 345 -3.31 14.57 -4.20
C ALA A 345 -3.31 14.87 -5.72
N ALA A 346 -2.25 14.44 -6.42
CA ALA A 346 -2.17 14.57 -7.87
C ALA A 346 -3.30 13.81 -8.59
N ALA A 347 -3.58 12.57 -8.18
CA ALA A 347 -4.68 11.78 -8.73
C ALA A 347 -6.05 12.41 -8.45
N SER A 348 -6.25 12.93 -7.24
CA SER A 348 -7.49 13.64 -6.86
C SER A 348 -7.76 14.82 -7.80
N LYS A 349 -6.71 15.57 -8.17
CA LYS A 349 -6.79 16.67 -9.13
C LYS A 349 -7.04 16.19 -10.56
N GLU A 350 -6.31 15.18 -11.02
CA GLU A 350 -6.43 14.62 -12.38
C GLU A 350 -7.82 14.05 -12.65
N TYR A 351 -8.36 13.28 -11.70
CA TYR A 351 -9.62 12.57 -11.85
C TYR A 351 -10.83 13.30 -11.25
N GLY A 352 -10.63 14.45 -10.60
CA GLY A 352 -11.71 15.22 -9.97
C GLY A 352 -12.40 14.50 -8.81
N TRP A 353 -11.69 13.60 -8.12
CA TRP A 353 -12.27 12.75 -7.07
C TRP A 353 -12.52 13.48 -5.75
N ASN A 354 -11.86 14.61 -5.51
CA ASN A 354 -11.91 15.34 -4.22
C ASN A 354 -11.61 14.41 -3.03
N LEU A 355 -10.54 13.60 -3.15
CA LEU A 355 -10.15 12.60 -2.16
C LEU A 355 -10.03 13.23 -0.75
N PRO A 356 -10.72 12.68 0.27
CA PRO A 356 -10.68 13.23 1.62
C PRO A 356 -9.44 12.74 2.38
N MET A 357 -8.30 13.41 2.20
CA MET A 357 -7.00 13.00 2.79
C MET A 357 -7.05 12.73 4.31
N PRO A 358 -7.70 13.57 5.15
CA PRO A 358 -7.85 13.27 6.57
C PRO A 358 -8.60 11.95 6.81
N THR A 359 -9.66 11.69 6.05
CA THR A 359 -10.46 10.47 6.16
C THR A 359 -9.66 9.25 5.72
N ILE A 360 -8.85 9.35 4.66
CA ILE A 360 -7.97 8.27 4.21
C ILE A 360 -6.98 7.89 5.32
N ALA A 361 -6.31 8.88 5.91
CA ALA A 361 -5.40 8.63 7.04
C ALA A 361 -6.13 7.99 8.23
N ARG A 362 -7.34 8.49 8.55
CA ARG A 362 -8.19 8.01 9.65
C ARG A 362 -8.54 6.53 9.51
N ILE A 363 -8.91 6.07 8.30
CA ILE A 363 -9.32 4.67 8.07
C ILE A 363 -8.14 3.70 7.97
N TRP A 364 -6.91 4.19 7.88
CA TRP A 364 -5.70 3.34 7.93
C TRP A 364 -5.20 3.10 9.36
N ARG A 365 -5.73 3.81 10.37
CA ARG A 365 -5.26 3.69 11.78
C ARG A 365 -5.44 2.30 12.39
N ALA A 366 -6.38 1.51 11.89
CA ALA A 366 -6.58 0.13 12.29
C ALA A 366 -7.03 -0.74 11.11
N GLY A 367 -6.99 -2.06 11.29
CA GLY A 367 -7.42 -3.04 10.31
C GLY A 367 -6.48 -3.26 9.14
N CYS A 368 -5.81 -2.23 8.61
CA CYS A 368 -4.89 -2.38 7.48
C CYS A 368 -3.48 -2.85 7.90
N ILE A 369 -2.63 -3.18 6.91
CA ILE A 369 -1.25 -3.64 7.15
C ILE A 369 -0.35 -2.50 7.65
N ILE A 370 -0.50 -1.30 7.09
CA ILE A 370 0.35 -0.13 7.46
C ILE A 370 -0.10 0.57 8.76
N ARG A 371 -1.02 -0.03 9.52
CA ARG A 371 -1.57 0.57 10.74
C ARG A 371 -0.46 0.87 11.74
N SER A 372 -0.48 2.09 12.29
CA SER A 372 0.56 2.62 13.17
C SER A 372 0.03 3.85 13.91
N GLN A 373 0.61 4.18 15.06
CA GLN A 373 0.29 5.42 15.77
C GLN A 373 0.60 6.68 14.94
N PHE A 374 1.54 6.56 14.00
CA PHE A 374 1.94 7.62 13.08
C PHE A 374 0.76 8.15 12.23
N LEU A 375 -0.24 7.31 11.94
CA LEU A 375 -1.41 7.70 11.15
C LEU A 375 -2.34 8.70 11.86
N ASP A 376 -2.34 8.75 13.20
CA ASP A 376 -3.07 9.78 13.95
C ASP A 376 -2.45 11.16 13.74
N GLU A 377 -1.12 11.24 13.68
CA GLU A 377 -0.42 12.49 13.40
C GLU A 377 -0.69 12.97 11.96
N ILE A 378 -0.71 12.05 10.99
CA ILE A 378 -1.06 12.37 9.60
C ILE A 378 -2.50 12.89 9.51
N THR A 379 -3.43 12.20 10.18
CA THR A 379 -4.84 12.62 10.26
C THR A 379 -4.95 14.03 10.84
N SER A 380 -4.23 14.30 11.92
CA SER A 380 -4.21 15.61 12.58
C SER A 380 -3.60 16.71 11.69
N ALA A 381 -2.54 16.39 10.94
CA ALA A 381 -1.89 17.34 10.04
C ALA A 381 -2.83 17.78 8.90
N PHE A 382 -3.43 16.83 8.17
CA PHE A 382 -4.38 17.16 7.10
C PHE A 382 -5.68 17.79 7.61
N THR A 383 -6.09 17.50 8.86
CA THR A 383 -7.26 18.16 9.45
C THR A 383 -6.99 19.65 9.73
N LYS A 384 -5.77 19.98 10.18
CA LYS A 384 -5.37 21.36 10.50
C LYS A 384 -5.04 22.18 9.25
N ASP A 385 -4.48 21.55 8.23
CA ASP A 385 -4.05 22.18 6.98
C ASP A 385 -4.43 21.28 5.78
N PRO A 386 -5.71 21.28 5.35
CA PRO A 386 -6.20 20.38 4.30
C PRO A 386 -5.64 20.70 2.92
N ASP A 387 -5.22 21.94 2.68
CA ASP A 387 -4.67 22.42 1.42
C ASP A 387 -3.14 22.34 1.37
N THR A 388 -2.53 21.66 2.35
CA THR A 388 -1.08 21.55 2.45
C THR A 388 -0.49 20.88 1.20
N ALA A 389 0.54 21.50 0.62
CA ALA A 389 1.15 20.99 -0.60
C ALA A 389 1.84 19.63 -0.41
N ASN A 390 2.35 19.37 0.80
CA ASN A 390 3.03 18.13 1.15
C ASN A 390 3.03 17.93 2.67
N LEU A 391 2.87 16.69 3.11
CA LEU A 391 2.89 16.33 4.52
C LEU A 391 4.15 16.82 5.26
N ILE A 392 5.32 16.78 4.63
CA ILE A 392 6.63 17.13 5.24
C ILE A 392 6.71 18.59 5.65
N VAL A 393 5.98 19.50 4.99
CA VAL A 393 6.03 20.94 5.32
C VAL A 393 5.06 21.32 6.44
N THR A 394 4.21 20.40 6.88
CA THR A 394 3.34 20.65 8.03
C THR A 394 4.15 20.72 9.32
N PRO A 395 3.77 21.56 10.31
CA PRO A 395 4.60 21.81 11.50
C PRO A 395 5.00 20.56 12.30
N ALA A 396 4.13 19.56 12.38
CA ALA A 396 4.41 18.32 13.11
C ALA A 396 5.50 17.49 12.40
N PHE A 397 5.36 17.30 11.10
CA PHE A 397 6.26 16.46 10.31
C PHE A 397 7.57 17.16 9.99
N SER A 398 7.57 18.48 9.76
CA SER A 398 8.81 19.24 9.57
C SER A 398 9.70 19.14 10.81
N LYS A 399 9.12 19.16 12.01
CA LYS A 399 9.85 18.98 13.26
C LYS A 399 10.42 17.56 13.38
N LEU A 400 9.61 16.52 13.11
CA LEU A 400 10.09 15.14 13.11
C LEU A 400 11.23 14.91 12.12
N VAL A 401 11.14 15.46 10.91
CA VAL A 401 12.21 15.36 9.91
C VAL A 401 13.47 16.09 10.38
N GLN A 402 13.35 17.29 10.98
CA GLN A 402 14.50 18.00 11.55
C GLN A 402 15.18 17.24 12.69
N GLU A 403 14.41 16.49 13.49
CA GLU A 403 14.95 15.67 14.57
C GLU A 403 15.64 14.40 14.06
N THR A 404 15.20 13.84 12.93
CA THR A 404 15.56 12.49 12.49
C THR A 404 16.45 12.43 11.25
N ASP A 405 16.51 13.47 10.42
CA ASP A 405 17.25 13.43 9.15
C ASP A 405 18.77 13.31 9.33
N GLY A 406 19.31 13.82 10.44
CA GLY A 406 20.70 13.63 10.81
C GLY A 406 21.05 12.16 11.05
N ALA A 407 20.16 11.41 11.70
CA ALA A 407 20.31 9.97 11.90
C ALA A 407 20.22 9.21 10.57
N LEU A 408 19.22 9.52 9.75
CA LEU A 408 19.10 8.95 8.40
C LEU A 408 20.37 9.17 7.57
N ARG A 409 20.96 10.38 7.63
CA ARG A 409 22.20 10.70 6.93
C ARG A 409 23.38 9.86 7.42
N ARG A 410 23.53 9.69 8.74
CA ARG A 410 24.58 8.84 9.32
C ARG A 410 24.40 7.38 8.91
N VAL A 411 23.20 6.84 9.06
CA VAL A 411 22.87 5.45 8.68
C VAL A 411 23.14 5.18 7.20
N VAL A 412 22.64 6.03 6.30
CA VAL A 412 22.86 5.87 4.86
C VAL A 412 24.36 5.97 4.52
N SER A 413 25.08 6.94 5.09
CA SER A 413 26.51 7.10 4.84
C SER A 413 27.30 5.88 5.32
N THR A 414 27.03 5.40 6.54
CA THR A 414 27.68 4.21 7.09
C THR A 414 27.36 2.98 6.26
N ALA A 415 26.09 2.74 5.92
CA ALA A 415 25.69 1.59 5.10
C ALA A 415 26.41 1.60 3.74
N VAL A 416 26.45 2.74 3.05
CA VAL A 416 27.16 2.88 1.76
C VAL A 416 28.66 2.63 1.93
N MET A 417 29.31 3.21 2.94
CA MET A 417 30.74 3.00 3.21
C MET A 417 31.06 1.56 3.61
N SER A 418 30.12 0.85 4.21
CA SER A 418 30.23 -0.56 4.58
C SER A 418 29.71 -1.52 3.49
N GLY A 419 29.29 -1.01 2.33
CA GLY A 419 28.83 -1.84 1.21
C GLY A 419 27.48 -2.53 1.42
N LEU A 420 26.65 -2.01 2.32
CA LEU A 420 25.33 -2.53 2.65
C LEU A 420 24.26 -1.81 1.80
N PRO A 421 23.46 -2.53 1.00
CA PRO A 421 22.49 -1.91 0.12
C PRO A 421 21.29 -1.36 0.92
N VAL A 422 21.06 -0.05 0.81
CA VAL A 422 19.95 0.66 1.47
C VAL A 422 19.15 1.54 0.49
N PRO A 423 18.62 0.97 -0.61
CA PRO A 423 18.01 1.76 -1.68
C PRO A 423 16.80 2.60 -1.23
N ALA A 424 15.94 2.10 -0.33
CA ALA A 424 14.79 2.85 0.15
C ALA A 424 15.18 3.95 1.15
N LEU A 425 16.07 3.66 2.11
CA LEU A 425 16.56 4.67 3.06
C LEU A 425 17.33 5.79 2.34
N SER A 426 18.23 5.43 1.40
CA SER A 426 18.99 6.41 0.61
C SER A 426 18.10 7.24 -0.31
N SER A 427 17.08 6.62 -0.91
CA SER A 427 16.06 7.32 -1.70
C SER A 427 15.25 8.32 -0.87
N ALA A 428 14.87 7.96 0.36
CA ALA A 428 14.17 8.89 1.26
C ALA A 428 15.06 10.09 1.63
N LEU A 429 16.34 9.87 1.92
CA LEU A 429 17.30 10.95 2.17
C LEU A 429 17.43 11.88 0.96
N ALA A 430 17.63 11.30 -0.23
CA ALA A 430 17.74 12.05 -1.48
C ALA A 430 16.46 12.85 -1.78
N TYR A 431 15.29 12.28 -1.51
CA TYR A 431 14.01 12.97 -1.64
C TYR A 431 13.94 14.19 -0.74
N PHE A 432 14.24 14.05 0.56
CA PHE A 432 14.22 15.20 1.46
C PHE A 432 15.22 16.28 1.06
N ASP A 433 16.45 15.90 0.69
CA ASP A 433 17.49 16.84 0.30
C ASP A 433 17.16 17.54 -1.03
N SER A 434 16.46 16.86 -1.95
CA SER A 434 16.01 17.44 -3.21
C SER A 434 14.81 18.37 -3.00
N TYR A 435 13.82 17.94 -2.22
CA TYR A 435 12.58 18.67 -1.99
C TYR A 435 12.81 19.98 -1.21
N ARG A 436 13.81 20.01 -0.32
CA ARG A 436 14.16 21.21 0.47
C ARG A 436 15.10 22.19 -0.24
N ARG A 437 15.54 21.91 -1.48
CA ARG A 437 16.49 22.76 -2.23
C ARG A 437 15.74 23.66 -3.22
N GLY A 438 15.60 24.94 -2.89
CA GLY A 438 14.95 25.93 -3.77
C GLY A 438 15.63 26.13 -5.13
N ARG A 439 16.93 25.84 -5.25
CA ARG A 439 17.66 25.79 -6.54
C ARG A 439 18.34 24.44 -6.70
N GLY A 440 17.78 23.60 -7.59
CA GLY A 440 18.34 22.31 -7.96
C GLY A 440 19.36 22.40 -9.10
N THR A 441 19.70 21.24 -9.67
CA THR A 441 20.68 21.09 -10.77
C THR A 441 20.02 20.93 -12.15
N ALA A 442 18.69 20.93 -12.22
CA ALA A 442 17.93 20.75 -13.46
C ALA A 442 18.16 21.86 -14.50
N ASN A 443 18.75 23.00 -14.11
CA ASN A 443 19.19 24.03 -15.05
C ASN A 443 20.22 23.50 -16.06
N LEU A 444 21.10 22.57 -15.67
CA LEU A 444 22.04 21.93 -16.60
C LEU A 444 21.32 20.98 -17.56
N ILE A 445 20.34 20.22 -17.07
CA ILE A 445 19.49 19.35 -17.90
C ILE A 445 18.77 20.20 -18.96
N GLN A 446 18.18 21.33 -18.56
CA GLN A 446 17.54 22.27 -19.47
C GLN A 446 18.51 22.81 -20.53
N ALA A 447 19.72 23.21 -20.13
CA ALA A 447 20.74 23.68 -21.07
C ALA A 447 21.16 22.59 -22.07
N GLN A 448 21.34 21.34 -21.60
CA GLN A 448 21.65 20.20 -22.48
C GLN A 448 20.53 19.94 -23.49
N ARG A 449 19.27 19.89 -23.02
CA ARG A 449 18.09 19.69 -23.88
C ARG A 449 17.99 20.75 -24.96
N ASP A 450 18.18 22.01 -24.60
CA ASP A 450 18.15 23.08 -25.59
C ASP A 450 19.38 23.08 -26.50
N PHE A 451 20.55 22.63 -26.03
CA PHE A 451 21.75 22.45 -26.85
C PHE A 451 21.56 21.45 -28.00
N PHE A 452 21.12 20.22 -27.70
CA PHE A 452 21.03 19.18 -28.74
C PHE A 452 19.70 19.19 -29.50
N GLY A 453 18.64 19.80 -28.95
CA GLY A 453 17.27 19.61 -29.44
C GLY A 453 16.42 20.88 -29.54
N ALA A 454 16.99 22.07 -29.28
CA ALA A 454 16.25 23.34 -29.29
C ALA A 454 14.94 23.30 -28.47
N HIS A 455 14.95 22.57 -27.35
CA HIS A 455 13.78 22.38 -26.48
C HIS A 455 13.39 23.61 -25.65
N GLY A 456 14.22 24.67 -25.63
CA GLY A 456 14.01 25.87 -24.87
C GLY A 456 14.15 25.71 -23.34
N PHE A 457 14.17 26.84 -22.63
CA PHE A 457 14.13 26.91 -21.17
C PHE A 457 13.61 28.25 -20.66
N ASP A 458 13.11 28.29 -19.43
CA ASP A 458 12.79 29.53 -18.74
C ASP A 458 13.99 30.08 -17.97
N ARG A 459 14.04 31.40 -17.80
CA ARG A 459 15.13 32.09 -17.09
C ARG A 459 14.69 32.55 -15.71
N VAL A 460 15.63 32.52 -14.77
CA VAL A 460 15.39 32.97 -13.38
C VAL A 460 15.20 34.49 -13.26
N ASP A 461 15.62 35.26 -14.26
CA ASP A 461 15.41 36.72 -14.32
C ASP A 461 14.10 37.10 -15.03
N GLY A 462 13.28 36.12 -15.43
CA GLY A 462 11.99 36.34 -16.08
C GLY A 462 12.07 36.93 -17.49
N VAL A 463 13.28 37.05 -18.06
CA VAL A 463 13.44 37.53 -19.44
C VAL A 463 12.90 36.48 -20.41
N ASP A 464 12.05 36.92 -21.34
CA ASP A 464 11.48 36.11 -22.42
C ASP A 464 12.54 35.79 -23.50
N LYS A 465 13.49 34.92 -23.14
CA LYS A 465 14.53 34.38 -24.01
C LYS A 465 14.77 32.92 -23.67
N HIS A 466 14.29 32.04 -24.55
CA HIS A 466 14.24 30.60 -24.27
C HIS A 466 15.40 29.78 -24.81
N HIS A 467 16.30 30.36 -25.61
CA HIS A 467 17.42 29.64 -26.21
C HIS A 467 18.78 30.21 -25.78
N GLY A 468 19.76 29.33 -25.62
CA GLY A 468 21.10 29.72 -25.21
C GLY A 468 22.07 30.02 -26.36
N PRO A 469 23.27 30.53 -26.03
CA PRO A 469 24.23 31.05 -27.02
C PRO A 469 25.12 29.96 -27.65
N TRP A 470 24.62 28.74 -27.85
CA TRP A 470 25.41 27.62 -28.37
C TRP A 470 25.39 27.47 -29.89
N GLY A 471 24.55 28.22 -30.61
CA GLY A 471 24.30 28.00 -32.04
C GLY A 471 23.52 26.70 -32.29
N SER A 472 23.05 26.45 -33.52
CA SER A 472 22.70 25.06 -33.87
C SER A 472 24.00 24.27 -33.75
N GLY A 473 24.03 23.18 -33.00
CA GLY A 473 25.23 22.35 -32.79
C GLY A 473 25.82 21.72 -34.07
N LEU A 474 25.54 22.27 -35.25
CA LEU A 474 25.97 21.90 -36.59
C LEU A 474 27.09 22.80 -37.16
N ASN A 475 27.48 23.89 -36.48
CA ASN A 475 28.52 24.83 -36.97
C ASN A 475 29.78 24.88 -36.08
N ALA A 476 30.06 23.83 -35.30
CA ALA A 476 31.32 23.68 -34.57
C ALA A 476 32.16 22.56 -35.19
#